data_AF-A0A2W0B7N0-F1
#
_entry.id   AF-A0A2W0B7N0-F1
#
_cell.length_a   1.000
_cell.length_b   1.000
_cell.length_c   1.000
_cell.angle_alpha   90.00
_cell.angle_beta   90.00
_cell.angle_gamma   90.00
#
_symmetry.space_group_name_H-M   'P 1'
#
loop_
_entity.id
_entity.type
_entity.pdbx_description
1 polymer ?
#
loop_
_entity_poly.entity_id
_entity_poly.type
_entity_poly.pdbx_seq_one_letter_code
_entity_poly.pdbx_strand_id
1 'polypeptide(L)'
;MGAIPFDANRFPEIKLNHREERCTFEAILEEHAIKQPTLQRLALIVRGADSKGQEQIALESLGLRAIAHGFAQTGVIMSVRSKNFPFMTRFMNTFGSKGRDGASGTAEIEFRRTESLHRRSE
;
A
#
# COMPACT_ATOMS: atom_id res chain seq x y z
N MET A 1 17.97 -23.70 4.42
CA MET A 1 16.59 -23.50 3.93
C MET A 1 16.61 -22.41 2.86
N GLY A 2 15.90 -22.62 1.74
CA GLY A 2 15.79 -21.63 0.66
C GLY A 2 14.62 -20.68 0.91
N ALA A 3 14.85 -19.38 0.80
CA ALA A 3 13.81 -18.35 0.85
C ALA A 3 13.34 -18.00 -0.57
N ILE A 4 12.04 -17.76 -0.75
CA ILE A 4 11.48 -17.28 -2.01
C ILE A 4 11.51 -15.75 -1.97
N PRO A 5 12.25 -15.07 -2.86
CA PRO A 5 12.30 -13.63 -2.86
C PRO A 5 11.03 -13.04 -3.49
N PHE A 6 10.64 -11.85 -3.01
CA PHE A 6 9.50 -11.08 -3.50
C PHE A 6 9.83 -9.60 -3.41
N ASP A 7 9.14 -8.79 -4.22
CA ASP A 7 9.20 -7.33 -4.19
C ASP A 7 10.63 -6.78 -4.37
N ALA A 8 11.35 -7.39 -5.31
CA ALA A 8 12.76 -7.15 -5.58
C ALA A 8 12.92 -6.78 -7.06
N ASN A 9 12.31 -5.66 -7.43
CA ASN A 9 12.18 -5.14 -8.81
C ASN A 9 13.50 -4.92 -9.55
N ARG A 10 14.66 -5.00 -8.87
CA ARG A 10 15.99 -4.96 -9.52
C ARG A 10 16.34 -6.26 -10.25
N PHE A 11 15.66 -7.37 -9.92
CA PHE A 11 15.90 -8.69 -10.47
C PHE A 11 14.66 -9.11 -11.26
N PRO A 12 14.66 -8.97 -12.60
CA PRO A 12 13.52 -9.30 -13.45
C PRO A 12 13.13 -10.78 -13.41
N GLU A 13 14.05 -11.67 -13.03
CA GLU A 13 13.83 -13.11 -12.86
C GLU A 13 12.94 -13.47 -11.66
N ILE A 14 12.72 -12.52 -10.73
CA ILE A 14 11.87 -12.76 -9.56
C ILE A 14 10.40 -12.68 -9.95
N LYS A 15 9.74 -13.84 -9.91
CA LYS A 15 8.33 -13.98 -10.27
C LYS A 15 7.40 -13.15 -9.39
N LEU A 16 7.70 -13.05 -8.10
CA LEU A 16 6.88 -12.38 -7.09
C LEU A 16 7.21 -10.88 -6.96
N ASN A 17 7.33 -10.20 -8.09
CA ASN A 17 7.52 -8.75 -8.14
C ASN A 17 6.19 -8.03 -8.42
N HIS A 18 6.13 -6.74 -8.11
CA HIS A 18 5.09 -5.83 -8.58
C HIS A 18 5.12 -5.80 -10.12
N ARG A 19 3.96 -5.96 -10.78
CA ARG A 19 3.87 -6.03 -12.26
C ARG A 19 2.80 -5.07 -12.76
N GLU A 20 3.21 -4.04 -13.50
CA GLU A 20 2.31 -3.10 -14.17
C GLU A 20 1.19 -2.58 -13.27
N GLU A 21 -0.04 -3.06 -13.47
CA GLU A 21 -1.24 -2.70 -12.72
C GLU A 21 -1.46 -3.52 -11.46
N ARG A 22 -0.74 -4.64 -11.28
CA ARG A 22 -0.87 -5.58 -10.16
C ARG A 22 0.18 -5.32 -9.08
N CYS A 23 -0.27 -5.33 -7.83
CA CYS A 23 0.64 -5.23 -6.68
C CYS A 23 1.34 -6.57 -6.40
N THR A 24 2.46 -6.54 -5.66
CA THR A 24 3.21 -7.76 -5.30
C THR A 24 2.32 -8.79 -4.58
N PHE A 25 1.33 -8.33 -3.80
CA PHE A 25 0.41 -9.22 -3.12
C PHE A 25 -0.47 -10.02 -4.08
N GLU A 26 -0.95 -9.43 -5.17
CA GLU A 26 -1.69 -10.16 -6.22
C GLU A 26 -0.81 -11.19 -6.92
N ALA A 27 0.46 -10.86 -7.20
CA ALA A 27 1.41 -11.80 -7.79
C ALA A 27 1.63 -13.04 -6.91
N ILE A 28 1.64 -12.86 -5.58
CA ILE A 28 1.73 -13.97 -4.61
C ILE A 28 0.47 -14.84 -4.66
N LEU A 29 -0.72 -14.25 -4.66
CA LEU A 29 -1.97 -15.00 -4.74
C LEU A 29 -2.06 -15.81 -6.04
N GLU A 30 -1.58 -15.25 -7.16
CA GLU A 30 -1.56 -15.91 -8.46
C GLU A 30 -0.57 -17.08 -8.53
N GLU A 31 0.70 -16.88 -8.13
CA GLU A 31 1.73 -17.93 -8.17
C GLU A 31 1.33 -19.14 -7.30
N HIS A 32 0.62 -18.89 -6.18
CA HIS A 32 0.16 -19.94 -5.28
C HIS A 32 -1.28 -20.41 -5.54
N ALA A 33 -1.92 -19.93 -6.63
CA ALA A 33 -3.29 -20.29 -7.01
C ALA A 33 -4.33 -20.10 -5.89
N ILE A 34 -4.18 -19.07 -5.05
CA ILE A 34 -5.03 -18.80 -3.90
C ILE A 34 -6.29 -18.03 -4.34
N LYS A 35 -7.45 -18.68 -4.30
CA LYS A 35 -8.74 -18.13 -4.78
C LYS A 35 -9.72 -17.71 -3.69
N GLN A 36 -9.26 -17.57 -2.45
CA GLN A 36 -10.12 -17.18 -1.32
C GLN A 36 -10.73 -15.78 -1.53
N PRO A 37 -12.07 -15.62 -1.53
CA PRO A 37 -12.73 -14.34 -1.84
C PRO A 37 -12.31 -13.18 -0.93
N THR A 38 -12.06 -13.46 0.35
CA THR A 38 -11.58 -12.47 1.33
C THR A 38 -10.18 -11.96 1.00
N LEU A 39 -9.28 -12.85 0.56
CA LEU A 39 -7.94 -12.48 0.14
C LEU A 39 -7.95 -11.72 -1.20
N GLN A 40 -8.86 -12.07 -2.11
CA GLN A 40 -9.06 -11.33 -3.35
C GLN A 40 -9.57 -9.91 -3.08
N ARG A 41 -10.50 -9.74 -2.13
CA ARG A 41 -10.95 -8.41 -1.71
C ARG A 41 -9.83 -7.60 -1.07
N LEU A 42 -9.02 -8.22 -0.22
CA LEU A 42 -7.86 -7.59 0.39
C LEU A 42 -6.83 -7.15 -0.68
N ALA A 43 -6.61 -7.97 -1.71
CA ALA A 43 -5.71 -7.64 -2.80
C ALA A 43 -6.12 -6.37 -3.54
N LEU A 44 -7.42 -6.16 -3.76
CA LEU A 44 -7.93 -4.92 -4.35
C LEU A 44 -7.68 -3.69 -3.47
N ILE A 45 -7.83 -3.82 -2.15
CA ILE A 45 -7.57 -2.72 -1.19
C ILE A 45 -6.07 -2.39 -1.18
N VAL A 46 -5.23 -3.43 -1.14
CA VAL A 46 -3.77 -3.29 -1.15
C VAL A 46 -3.29 -2.64 -2.45
N ARG A 47 -3.80 -3.09 -3.60
CA ARG A 47 -3.49 -2.51 -4.91
C ARG A 47 -3.83 -1.02 -4.97
N GLY A 48 -5.02 -0.63 -4.51
CA GLY A 48 -5.39 0.79 -4.49
C GLY A 48 -4.55 1.64 -3.53
N ALA A 49 -3.98 1.04 -2.49
CA ALA A 49 -3.08 1.73 -1.56
C ALA A 49 -1.62 1.82 -2.06
N ASP A 50 -1.18 0.87 -2.89
CA ASP A 50 0.19 0.73 -3.43
C ASP A 50 0.39 1.48 -4.74
N SER A 51 -0.53 1.31 -5.68
CA SER A 51 -0.37 1.76 -7.04
C SER A 51 -0.93 3.18 -7.21
N LYS A 52 -0.06 4.13 -7.59
CA LYS A 52 -0.44 5.51 -7.89
C LYS A 52 -1.48 5.54 -9.03
N GLY A 53 -2.56 6.30 -8.86
CA GLY A 53 -3.66 6.40 -9.83
C GLY A 53 -4.73 5.33 -9.69
N GLN A 54 -4.56 4.36 -8.78
CA GLN A 54 -5.51 3.28 -8.51
C GLN A 54 -6.25 3.44 -7.17
N GLU A 55 -6.16 4.61 -6.55
CA GLU A 55 -6.67 4.87 -5.20
C GLU A 55 -8.16 4.58 -5.04
N GLN A 56 -8.92 4.71 -6.13
CA GLN A 56 -10.37 4.58 -6.13
C GLN A 56 -10.87 3.15 -6.40
N ILE A 57 -9.97 2.16 -6.53
CA ILE A 57 -10.34 0.76 -6.74
C ILE A 57 -11.12 0.17 -5.55
N ALA A 58 -10.87 0.69 -4.36
CA ALA A 58 -11.60 0.37 -3.15
C ALA A 58 -11.61 1.57 -2.21
N LEU A 59 -12.75 1.81 -1.54
CA LEU A 59 -12.91 2.95 -0.63
C LEU A 59 -11.92 2.92 0.53
N GLU A 60 -11.55 1.72 0.98
CA GLU A 60 -10.62 1.49 2.10
C GLU A 60 -9.16 1.79 1.73
N SER A 61 -8.83 1.86 0.43
CA SER A 61 -7.46 2.05 -0.07
C SER A 61 -6.85 3.38 0.39
N LEU A 62 -7.62 4.46 0.37
CA LEU A 62 -7.15 5.80 0.79
C LEU A 62 -6.78 5.82 2.28
N GLY A 63 -7.57 5.16 3.12
CA GLY A 63 -7.29 5.03 4.54
C GLY A 63 -6.03 4.19 4.80
N LEU A 64 -5.91 3.05 4.13
CA LEU A 64 -4.72 2.20 4.22
C LEU A 64 -3.45 2.95 3.78
N ARG A 65 -3.53 3.71 2.69
CA ARG A 65 -2.43 4.55 2.21
C ARG A 65 -2.05 5.65 3.20
N ALA A 66 -3.03 6.33 3.78
CA ALA A 66 -2.78 7.37 4.78
C ALA A 66 -2.05 6.82 6.02
N ILE A 67 -2.49 5.66 6.51
CA ILE A 67 -1.83 4.95 7.62
C ILE A 67 -0.39 4.59 7.23
N ALA A 68 -0.21 4.02 6.03
CA ALA A 68 1.11 3.61 5.55
C ALA A 68 2.08 4.81 5.43
N HIS A 69 1.61 5.92 4.88
CA HIS A 69 2.37 7.18 4.80
C HIS A 69 2.70 7.74 6.18
N GLY A 70 1.74 7.76 7.10
CA GLY A 70 1.95 8.24 8.47
C GLY A 70 3.06 7.46 9.17
N PHE A 71 3.09 6.13 9.03
CA PHE A 71 4.18 5.31 9.56
C PHE A 71 5.53 5.57 8.87
N ALA A 72 5.54 5.86 7.57
CA ALA A 72 6.78 6.19 6.85
C ALA A 72 7.36 7.54 7.28
N GLN A 73 6.49 8.50 7.62
CA GLN A 73 6.88 9.87 8.00
C GLN A 73 7.25 10.01 9.47
N THR A 74 6.52 9.35 10.36
CA THR A 74 6.69 9.54 11.82
C THR A 74 7.93 8.84 12.36
N GLY A 75 8.53 7.89 11.64
CA GLY A 75 9.71 7.14 12.11
C GLY A 75 9.45 6.26 13.35
N VAL A 76 8.23 6.31 13.90
CA VAL A 76 7.67 5.45 14.95
C VAL A 76 7.32 4.11 14.29
N ILE A 77 8.02 2.97 14.42
CA ILE A 77 9.27 2.62 15.09
C ILE A 77 9.84 1.50 14.21
N MET A 78 10.95 1.67 13.50
CA MET A 78 11.57 0.55 12.75
C MET A 78 12.05 -0.57 13.70
N SER A 79 12.37 -0.23 14.95
CA SER A 79 12.79 -1.16 16.00
C SER A 79 11.64 -2.03 16.57
N VAL A 80 10.44 -1.47 16.80
CA VAL A 80 9.25 -2.27 17.21
C VAL A 80 8.59 -2.96 16.01
N ARG A 81 8.75 -2.41 14.80
CA ARG A 81 8.20 -2.98 13.55
C ARG A 81 8.96 -4.21 13.05
N SER A 82 10.29 -4.24 13.19
CA SER A 82 11.12 -5.39 12.81
C SER A 82 10.84 -6.64 13.67
N LYS A 83 10.62 -6.46 14.98
CA LYS A 83 10.42 -7.60 15.90
C LYS A 83 9.03 -8.23 15.80
N ASN A 84 7.99 -7.44 15.51
CA ASN A 84 6.60 -7.92 15.56
C ASN A 84 5.92 -8.08 14.19
N PHE A 85 6.40 -7.41 13.14
CA PHE A 85 5.76 -7.43 11.80
C PHE A 85 6.80 -7.40 10.65
N PRO A 86 7.56 -8.49 10.44
CA PRO A 86 8.60 -8.55 9.42
C PRO A 86 8.06 -8.36 7.99
N PHE A 87 6.83 -8.83 7.72
CA PHE A 87 6.17 -8.67 6.43
C PHE A 87 5.87 -7.20 6.07
N MET A 88 5.32 -6.42 7.01
CA MET A 88 4.97 -5.01 6.76
C MET A 88 6.19 -4.09 6.62
N THR A 89 7.30 -4.45 7.26
CA THR A 89 8.56 -3.70 7.13
C THR A 89 9.09 -3.76 5.69
N ARG A 90 9.03 -4.93 5.07
CA ARG A 90 9.47 -5.14 3.67
C ARG A 90 8.53 -4.42 2.70
N PHE A 91 7.22 -4.61 2.86
CA PHE A 91 6.18 -3.95 2.07
C PHE A 91 6.40 -2.43 2.01
N MET A 92 6.52 -1.75 3.15
CA MET A 92 6.60 -0.28 3.15
C MET A 92 7.95 0.29 2.69
N ASN A 93 9.05 -0.47 2.81
CA ASN A 93 10.35 -0.03 2.28
C ASN A 93 10.41 -0.07 0.75
N THR A 94 9.65 -0.94 0.11
CA THR A 94 9.51 -0.95 -1.36
C THR A 94 8.68 0.25 -1.84
N PHE A 95 7.69 0.69 -1.06
CA PHE A 95 6.83 1.83 -1.38
C PHE A 95 7.56 3.17 -1.17
N GLY A 96 8.41 3.26 -0.14
CA GLY A 96 9.15 4.48 0.21
C GLY A 96 10.34 4.83 -0.70
N SER A 97 10.65 4.01 -1.70
CA SER A 97 11.82 4.20 -2.58
C SER A 97 11.55 5.04 -3.83
N LYS A 98 10.29 5.35 -4.17
CA LYS A 98 9.97 6.23 -5.31
C LYS A 98 9.62 7.64 -4.82
N GLY A 99 10.60 8.53 -4.85
CA GLY A 99 10.38 9.98 -4.68
C GLY A 99 11.20 10.63 -3.57
N ARG A 100 12.53 10.56 -3.66
CA ARG A 100 13.40 11.54 -2.99
C ARG A 100 14.38 12.12 -3.99
N ASP A 101 13.84 12.78 -5.00
CA ASP A 101 14.52 13.86 -5.72
C ASP A 101 13.48 14.97 -5.94
N GLY A 102 13.57 16.02 -5.12
CA GLY A 102 12.90 17.31 -5.34
C GLY A 102 11.40 17.38 -5.06
N ALA A 103 11.02 17.78 -3.84
CA ALA A 103 10.06 18.87 -3.57
C ALA A 103 9.72 18.91 -2.08
N SER A 104 10.19 19.96 -1.42
CA SER A 104 9.53 20.54 -0.25
C SER A 104 8.10 20.92 -0.64
N GLY A 105 7.11 20.20 -0.14
CA GLY A 105 5.70 20.51 -0.34
C GLY A 105 4.91 19.80 0.73
N THR A 106 4.53 20.52 1.78
CA THR A 106 3.57 20.10 2.78
C THR A 106 2.26 19.77 2.08
N ALA A 107 1.95 18.47 1.92
CA ALA A 107 0.65 18.02 1.47
C ALA A 107 -0.33 18.17 2.64
N GLU A 108 -0.94 19.34 2.71
CA GLU A 108 -2.11 19.61 3.53
C GLU A 108 -3.24 18.70 3.05
N ILE A 109 -3.65 17.76 3.90
CA ILE A 109 -4.81 16.90 3.64
C ILE A 109 -6.05 17.78 3.79
N GLU A 110 -6.51 18.36 2.69
CA GLU A 110 -7.72 19.18 2.66
C GLU A 110 -8.97 18.30 2.82
N PHE A 111 -9.35 18.07 4.08
CA PHE A 111 -10.61 17.49 4.50
C PHE A 111 -11.75 18.50 4.22
N ARG A 112 -12.12 18.70 2.96
CA ARG A 112 -13.33 19.47 2.61
C ARG A 112 -14.60 18.62 2.75
N ARG A 113 -15.13 18.67 3.98
CA ARG A 113 -16.54 19.02 4.29
C ARG A 113 -17.62 18.39 3.40
N THR A 114 -18.00 17.16 3.68
CA THR A 114 -19.35 16.63 3.38
C THR A 114 -20.30 16.90 4.56
N GLU A 115 -20.42 18.16 4.99
CA GLU A 115 -21.39 18.60 6.00
C GLU A 115 -22.21 19.80 5.51
N SER A 116 -22.96 19.65 4.41
CA SER A 116 -23.80 20.74 3.91
C SER A 116 -25.11 20.35 3.21
N LEU A 117 -25.59 19.10 3.31
CA LEU A 117 -26.85 18.71 2.63
C LEU A 117 -27.87 17.98 3.51
N HIS A 118 -27.85 18.19 4.84
CA HIS A 118 -28.88 17.60 5.72
C HIS A 118 -29.46 18.53 6.80
N ARG A 119 -29.39 19.86 6.60
CA ARG A 119 -30.02 20.80 7.54
C ARG A 119 -30.63 22.01 6.84
N ARG A 120 -31.65 21.78 6.01
CA ARG A 120 -32.64 22.79 5.56
C ARG A 120 -33.94 22.08 5.16
N SER A 121 -34.67 21.65 6.18
CA SER A 121 -36.12 21.40 6.11
C SER A 121 -36.62 21.40 7.55
N GLU A 122 -36.67 22.61 8.12
CA GLU A 122 -37.49 23.03 9.27
C GLU A 122 -37.39 24.57 9.37
#